data_AF-A0AAV1J164-F1
#
_entry.id   AF-A0AAV1J164-F1
#
_cell.length_a   1.000
_cell.length_b   1.000
_cell.length_c   1.000
_cell.angle_alpha   90.00
_cell.angle_beta   90.00
_cell.angle_gamma   90.00
#
_symmetry.space_group_name_H-M   'P 1'
#
loop_
_entity.id
_entity.type
_entity.pdbx_description
1 polymer ?
#
loop_
_entity_poly.entity_id
_entity_poly.type
_entity_poly.pdbx_seq_one_letter_code
_entity_poly.pdbx_strand_id
1 'polypeptide(L)'
;MANKNPNWYLGAAPISPATNNARERIPLARFLVVAEEMINNWSVQATEEKFATQPQLQLSDWTTGYQWAKSDTKIRVVHSAPASTTYLIPFNNSFKIDQTEKTFRCFDEYKKVFFSSWNVILPNNQTEWITGCCDCPDFYRKHLIGLAIRLKYVTPPLEAKSQPLGLKRKRVRPTKARAALIIQ
;
A
#
# COMPACT_ATOMS: atom_id res chain seq x y z
N MET A 1 24.91 22.66 8.94
CA MET A 1 24.69 22.72 7.48
C MET A 1 24.57 21.29 6.99
N ALA A 2 23.40 20.88 6.50
CA ALA A 2 23.15 19.49 6.10
C ALA A 2 23.86 19.19 4.77
N ASN A 3 24.81 18.24 4.79
CA ASN A 3 25.43 17.68 3.61
C ASN A 3 24.35 16.96 2.80
N LYS A 4 23.78 17.65 1.80
CA LYS A 4 22.90 17.03 0.81
C LYS A 4 23.76 16.11 -0.04
N ASN A 5 23.63 14.80 0.16
CA ASN A 5 24.33 13.83 -0.66
C ASN A 5 23.78 13.92 -2.10
N PRO A 6 24.56 14.39 -3.09
CA PRO A 6 24.06 14.72 -4.43
C PRO A 6 23.72 13.49 -5.29
N ASN A 7 23.98 12.28 -4.78
CA ASN A 7 24.04 11.05 -5.57
C ASN A 7 22.87 10.09 -5.37
N TRP A 8 21.70 10.57 -4.94
CA TRP A 8 20.51 9.73 -4.70
C TRP A 8 19.96 9.01 -5.95
N TYR A 9 20.50 9.31 -7.14
CA TYR A 9 19.99 8.79 -8.42
C TYR A 9 21.03 8.13 -9.34
N LEU A 10 22.28 7.95 -8.91
CA LEU A 10 23.33 7.36 -9.75
C LEU A 10 24.04 6.24 -9.02
N GLY A 11 23.54 5.00 -9.11
CA GLY A 11 24.30 3.76 -8.87
C GLY A 11 25.30 3.78 -7.70
N ALA A 12 24.98 4.49 -6.61
CA ALA A 12 25.98 4.96 -5.65
C ALA A 12 26.33 3.91 -4.60
N ALA A 13 25.63 2.78 -4.59
CA ALA A 13 26.05 1.63 -3.82
C ALA A 13 27.04 0.81 -4.67
N PRO A 14 28.20 0.42 -4.12
CA PRO A 14 29.04 -0.59 -4.74
C PRO A 14 28.15 -1.78 -5.09
N ILE A 15 28.20 -2.27 -6.34
CA ILE A 15 27.37 -3.38 -6.89
C ILE A 15 26.00 -2.94 -7.48
N SER A 16 25.59 -1.67 -7.40
CA SER A 16 24.31 -1.22 -7.97
C SER A 16 24.40 -1.00 -9.50
N PRO A 17 23.68 -1.77 -10.33
CA PRO A 17 23.59 -1.47 -11.76
C PRO A 17 22.77 -0.19 -11.97
N ALA A 18 23.17 0.63 -12.97
CA ALA A 18 22.45 1.85 -13.32
C ALA A 18 20.95 1.56 -13.54
N THR A 19 20.12 2.23 -12.74
CA THR A 19 18.68 1.96 -12.55
C THR A 19 17.83 2.03 -13.82
N ASN A 20 18.30 2.71 -14.87
CA ASN A 20 17.56 2.83 -16.12
C ASN A 20 17.58 1.56 -16.99
N ASN A 21 18.56 0.66 -16.84
CA ASN A 21 18.77 -0.45 -17.80
C ASN A 21 18.88 -1.85 -17.14
N ALA A 22 18.91 -1.92 -15.80
CA ALA A 22 19.13 -3.18 -15.09
C ALA A 22 18.00 -4.22 -15.33
N ARG A 23 16.77 -3.73 -15.50
CA ARG A 23 15.57 -4.56 -15.72
C ARG A 23 15.57 -5.32 -17.05
N GLU A 24 16.30 -4.80 -18.05
CA GLU A 24 16.30 -5.34 -19.42
C GLU A 24 17.51 -6.22 -19.73
N ARG A 25 18.56 -6.20 -18.91
CA ARG A 25 19.87 -6.83 -19.22
C ARG A 25 20.30 -7.94 -18.26
N ILE A 26 19.61 -8.13 -17.14
CA ILE A 26 19.96 -9.13 -16.13
C ILE A 26 18.90 -10.25 -16.16
N PRO A 27 19.31 -11.55 -16.21
CA PRO A 27 18.37 -12.65 -16.03
C PRO A 27 17.54 -12.46 -14.76
N LEU A 28 16.22 -12.63 -14.86
CA LEU A 28 15.28 -12.30 -13.77
C LEU A 28 15.69 -12.86 -12.41
N ALA A 29 16.17 -14.12 -12.37
CA ALA A 29 16.63 -14.76 -11.15
C ALA A 29 17.80 -14.00 -10.49
N ARG A 30 18.76 -13.52 -11.27
CA ARG A 30 19.92 -12.76 -10.78
C ARG A 30 19.52 -11.34 -10.36
N PHE A 31 18.55 -10.74 -11.06
CA PHE A 31 18.00 -9.45 -10.64
C PHE A 31 17.32 -9.54 -9.28
N LEU A 32 16.52 -10.59 -9.04
CA LEU A 32 15.84 -10.79 -7.77
C LEU A 32 16.82 -10.96 -6.60
N VAL A 33 17.87 -11.78 -6.79
CA VAL A 33 18.90 -11.99 -5.75
C VAL A 33 19.62 -10.69 -5.41
N VAL A 34 20.05 -9.92 -6.42
CA VAL A 34 20.75 -8.64 -6.17
C VAL A 34 19.82 -7.61 -5.52
N ALA A 35 18.55 -7.55 -5.93
CA ALA A 35 17.58 -6.65 -5.32
C ALA A 35 17.30 -7.01 -3.85
N GLU A 36 17.19 -8.30 -3.54
CA GLU A 36 17.03 -8.80 -2.17
C GLU A 36 18.23 -8.47 -1.29
N GLU A 37 19.44 -8.70 -1.79
CA GLU A 37 20.69 -8.38 -1.08
C GLU A 37 20.82 -6.87 -0.82
N MET A 38 20.46 -6.02 -1.79
CA MET A 38 20.43 -4.57 -1.61
C MET A 38 19.46 -4.15 -0.50
N ILE A 39 18.25 -4.70 -0.47
CA ILE A 39 17.25 -4.39 0.55
C ILE A 39 17.73 -4.82 1.94
N ASN A 40 18.32 -6.01 2.04
CA ASN A 40 18.86 -6.53 3.30
C ASN A 40 20.04 -5.68 3.82
N ASN A 41 20.94 -5.27 2.94
CA ASN A 41 22.07 -4.41 3.34
C ASN A 41 21.61 -3.03 3.82
N TRP A 42 20.56 -2.47 3.21
CA TRP A 42 19.98 -1.21 3.66
C TRP A 42 19.20 -1.34 4.98
N SER A 43 18.56 -2.48 5.23
CA SER A 43 17.76 -2.68 6.44
C SER A 43 18.62 -2.91 7.70
N VAL A 44 19.80 -3.54 7.56
CA VAL A 44 20.69 -3.86 8.68
C VAL A 44 21.42 -2.63 9.26
N GLN A 45 21.61 -1.56 8.49
CA GLN A 45 22.28 -0.33 8.96
C GLN A 45 21.40 0.59 9.81
N ALA A 46 20.10 0.30 9.98
CA ALA A 46 19.12 1.19 10.61
C ALA A 46 18.76 0.81 12.07
N THR A 47 19.66 0.15 12.79
CA THR A 47 19.37 -0.59 14.03
C THR A 47 19.07 0.26 15.26
N GLU A 48 19.35 1.57 15.25
CA GLU A 48 19.18 2.45 16.43
C GLU A 48 17.98 3.41 16.32
N GLU A 49 17.27 3.43 15.19
CA GLU A 49 16.24 4.43 14.91
C GLU A 49 14.82 3.88 15.18
N LYS A 50 14.11 4.50 16.12
CA LYS A 50 12.74 4.08 16.48
C LYS A 50 11.76 4.42 15.36
N PHE A 51 11.36 3.42 14.59
CA PHE A 51 10.32 3.54 13.58
C PHE A 51 8.93 3.62 14.21
N ALA A 52 8.01 4.34 13.56
CA ALA A 52 6.60 4.32 13.93
C ALA A 52 6.04 2.89 13.75
N THR A 53 5.76 2.21 14.86
CA THR A 53 5.18 0.86 14.89
C THR A 53 3.69 0.85 14.56
N GLN A 54 3.02 1.99 14.71
CA GLN A 54 1.61 2.14 14.40
C GLN A 54 1.37 3.13 13.26
N PRO A 55 0.43 2.83 12.35
CA PRO A 55 0.09 3.72 11.26
C PRO A 55 -0.67 4.95 11.77
N GLN A 56 -0.17 6.14 11.45
CA GLN A 56 -0.87 7.39 11.72
C GLN A 56 -1.81 7.72 10.55
N LEU A 57 -3.12 7.59 10.77
CA LEU A 57 -4.12 7.93 9.77
C LEU A 57 -4.29 9.44 9.64
N GLN A 58 -4.15 9.96 8.43
CA GLN A 58 -4.43 11.35 8.12
C GLN A 58 -5.91 11.55 7.80
N LEU A 59 -6.41 12.77 7.94
CA LEU A 59 -7.78 13.12 7.55
C LEU A 59 -8.07 12.85 6.07
N SER A 60 -7.05 12.97 5.20
CA SER A 60 -7.14 12.56 3.79
C SER A 60 -7.54 11.09 3.64
N ASP A 61 -6.99 10.22 4.48
CA ASP A 61 -7.15 8.78 4.41
C ASP A 61 -8.56 8.40 4.83
N TRP A 62 -9.04 9.03 5.91
CA TRP A 62 -10.44 8.95 6.36
C TRP A 62 -11.44 9.37 5.27
N THR A 63 -11.14 10.46 4.56
CA THR A 63 -12.02 10.96 3.50
C THR A 63 -12.08 9.99 2.34
N THR A 64 -10.92 9.50 1.91
CA THR A 64 -10.80 8.58 0.77
C THR A 64 -11.45 7.24 1.10
N GLY A 65 -11.21 6.73 2.33
CA GLY A 65 -11.86 5.54 2.85
C GLY A 65 -13.37 5.70 2.99
N TYR A 66 -13.86 6.86 3.45
CA TYR A 66 -15.30 7.13 3.56
C TYR A 66 -15.99 7.22 2.20
N GLN A 67 -15.39 7.91 1.23
CA GLN A 67 -15.91 7.98 -0.14
C GLN A 67 -15.98 6.57 -0.76
N TRP A 68 -14.96 5.75 -0.56
CA TRP A 68 -14.98 4.35 -0.97
C TRP A 68 -16.02 3.53 -0.19
N ALA A 69 -16.19 3.76 1.10
CA ALA A 69 -17.20 3.07 1.91
C ALA A 69 -18.61 3.32 1.36
N LYS A 70 -18.85 4.49 0.77
CA LYS A 70 -20.12 4.90 0.17
C LYS A 70 -20.31 4.49 -1.30
N SER A 71 -19.27 4.03 -2.00
CA SER A 71 -19.42 3.53 -3.37
C SER A 71 -20.18 2.18 -3.39
N ASP A 72 -20.78 1.81 -4.51
CA ASP A 72 -21.46 0.50 -4.65
C ASP A 72 -20.50 -0.65 -5.02
N THR A 73 -19.31 -0.67 -4.43
CA THR A 73 -18.29 -1.68 -4.70
C THR A 73 -18.67 -3.00 -4.04
N LYS A 74 -18.79 -4.07 -4.83
CA LYS A 74 -19.04 -5.44 -4.38
C LYS A 74 -17.79 -6.01 -3.72
N ILE A 75 -17.99 -6.71 -2.61
CA ILE A 75 -16.92 -7.32 -1.83
C ILE A 75 -17.24 -8.80 -1.71
N ARG A 76 -16.23 -9.67 -1.83
CA ARG A 76 -16.37 -11.11 -1.63
C ARG A 76 -15.47 -11.56 -0.48
N VAL A 77 -15.99 -12.38 0.42
CA VAL A 77 -15.16 -13.05 1.43
C VAL A 77 -14.51 -14.27 0.77
N VAL A 78 -13.18 -14.35 0.81
CA VAL A 78 -12.41 -15.46 0.21
C VAL A 78 -12.05 -16.48 1.27
N HIS A 79 -11.64 -16.00 2.44
CA HIS A 79 -11.20 -16.85 3.54
C HIS A 79 -11.58 -16.21 4.87
N SER A 80 -12.03 -17.04 5.81
CA SER A 80 -12.37 -16.63 7.17
C SER A 80 -11.64 -17.55 8.14
N ALA A 81 -10.55 -17.06 8.72
CA ALA A 81 -9.82 -17.74 9.79
C ALA A 81 -10.29 -17.20 11.15
N PRO A 82 -10.03 -17.91 12.27
CA PRO A 82 -10.34 -17.40 13.60
C PRO A 82 -9.59 -16.11 13.96
N ALA A 83 -8.39 -15.89 13.40
CA ALA A 83 -7.59 -14.69 13.64
C ALA A 83 -7.97 -13.50 12.72
N SER A 84 -8.26 -13.78 11.45
CA SER A 84 -8.46 -12.74 10.43
C SER A 84 -9.38 -13.20 9.29
N THR A 85 -10.05 -12.24 8.66
CA THR A 85 -10.88 -12.45 7.48
C THR A 85 -10.27 -11.76 6.27
N THR A 86 -10.20 -12.49 5.15
CA THR A 86 -9.69 -12.01 3.87
C THR A 86 -10.84 -11.68 2.93
N TYR A 87 -10.87 -10.43 2.49
CA TYR A 87 -11.85 -9.86 1.58
C TYR A 87 -11.21 -9.56 0.22
N LEU A 88 -11.89 -9.91 -0.85
CA LEU A 88 -11.50 -9.59 -2.22
C LEU A 88 -12.32 -8.40 -2.74
N ILE A 89 -11.59 -7.39 -3.21
CA ILE A 89 -12.14 -6.16 -3.77
C ILE A 89 -11.77 -6.10 -5.25
N PRO A 90 -12.73 -6.09 -6.17
CA PRO A 90 -12.46 -6.01 -7.59
C PRO A 90 -12.18 -4.57 -8.02
N PHE A 91 -11.28 -4.42 -8.98
CA PHE A 91 -11.16 -3.21 -9.78
C PHE A 91 -12.38 -3.09 -10.69
N ASN A 92 -13.01 -1.91 -10.70
CA ASN A 92 -14.23 -1.61 -11.48
C ASN A 92 -15.43 -2.52 -11.20
N ASN A 93 -15.56 -3.03 -9.97
CA ASN A 93 -16.76 -3.76 -9.53
C ASN A 93 -17.02 -5.10 -10.27
N SER A 94 -16.01 -5.64 -10.95
CA SER A 94 -16.14 -6.87 -11.74
C SER A 94 -15.13 -7.94 -11.32
N PHE A 95 -15.61 -9.12 -10.93
CA PHE A 95 -14.78 -10.28 -10.59
C PHE A 95 -14.48 -11.17 -11.82
N LYS A 96 -14.43 -10.60 -13.02
CA LYS A 96 -14.39 -11.37 -14.28
C LYS A 96 -13.10 -12.16 -14.51
N ILE A 97 -12.05 -11.91 -13.72
CA ILE A 97 -10.74 -12.53 -13.90
C ILE A 97 -10.58 -13.61 -12.82
N ASP A 98 -10.56 -14.87 -13.26
CA ASP A 98 -10.27 -16.00 -12.41
C ASP A 98 -8.76 -16.01 -12.12
N GLN A 99 -8.36 -15.85 -10.87
CA GLN A 99 -6.95 -15.79 -10.46
C GLN A 99 -6.26 -17.18 -10.43
N THR A 100 -6.94 -18.22 -10.93
CA THR A 100 -6.53 -19.62 -10.84
C THR A 100 -5.36 -19.95 -11.78
N GLU A 101 -5.19 -19.20 -12.87
CA GLU A 101 -4.08 -19.38 -13.80
C GLU A 101 -2.92 -18.43 -13.45
N LYS A 102 -1.88 -19.00 -12.81
CA LYS A 102 -0.65 -18.27 -12.42
C LYS A 102 0.40 -18.16 -13.53
N THR A 103 0.08 -18.62 -14.73
CA THR A 103 1.00 -18.60 -15.86
C THR A 103 0.70 -17.41 -16.75
N PHE A 104 1.64 -16.48 -16.84
CA PHE A 104 1.52 -15.28 -17.68
C PHE A 104 2.44 -15.41 -18.89
N ARG A 105 1.92 -15.18 -20.09
CA ARG A 105 2.70 -15.19 -21.33
C ARG A 105 3.53 -13.91 -21.48
N CYS A 106 3.05 -12.80 -20.93
CA CYS A 106 3.76 -11.52 -20.95
C CYS A 106 3.43 -10.65 -19.72
N PHE A 107 4.23 -9.60 -19.53
CA PHE A 107 4.07 -8.67 -18.40
C PHE A 107 2.74 -7.90 -18.44
N ASP A 108 2.19 -7.63 -19.63
CA ASP A 108 0.89 -6.93 -19.74
C ASP A 108 -0.29 -7.78 -19.26
N GLU A 109 -0.23 -9.09 -19.49
CA GLU A 109 -1.20 -10.05 -18.97
C GLU A 109 -1.13 -10.12 -17.45
N TYR A 110 0.08 -10.23 -16.89
CA TYR A 110 0.30 -10.13 -15.45
C TYR A 110 -0.29 -8.84 -14.86
N LYS A 111 -0.03 -7.67 -15.46
CA LYS A 111 -0.60 -6.40 -14.98
C LYS A 111 -2.13 -6.44 -14.98
N LYS A 112 -2.76 -6.90 -16.05
CA LYS A 112 -4.23 -6.96 -16.12
C LYS A 112 -4.82 -7.80 -14.99
N VAL A 113 -4.21 -8.95 -14.68
CA VAL A 113 -4.64 -9.83 -13.60
C VAL A 113 -4.32 -9.25 -12.23
N PHE A 114 -3.10 -8.75 -12.02
CA PHE A 114 -2.66 -8.19 -10.74
C PHE A 114 -3.46 -6.95 -10.32
N PHE A 115 -3.77 -6.06 -11.26
CA PHE A 115 -4.58 -4.86 -10.99
C PHE A 115 -6.09 -5.10 -11.10
N SER A 116 -6.53 -6.35 -11.33
CA SER A 116 -7.95 -6.69 -11.46
C SER A 116 -8.70 -6.70 -10.13
N SER A 117 -7.98 -6.99 -9.04
CA SER A 117 -8.57 -7.20 -7.74
C SER A 117 -7.50 -7.17 -6.65
N TRP A 118 -7.93 -6.90 -5.44
CA TRP A 118 -7.08 -6.68 -4.28
C TRP A 118 -7.62 -7.44 -3.07
N ASN A 119 -6.72 -8.05 -2.32
CA ASN A 119 -7.01 -8.67 -1.05
C ASN A 119 -6.84 -7.65 0.07
N VAL A 120 -7.83 -7.61 0.97
CA VAL A 120 -7.78 -6.90 2.24
C VAL A 120 -7.92 -7.93 3.34
N ILE A 121 -6.94 -7.95 4.24
CA ILE A 121 -6.95 -8.81 5.42
C ILE A 121 -7.28 -7.92 6.61
N LEU A 122 -8.38 -8.23 7.30
CA LEU A 122 -8.76 -7.57 8.54
C LEU A 122 -8.68 -8.57 9.70
N PRO A 123 -8.13 -8.18 10.86
CA PRO A 123 -8.26 -8.98 12.06
C PRO A 123 -9.73 -9.07 12.48
N ASN A 124 -10.10 -10.19 13.09
CA ASN A 124 -11.47 -10.36 13.59
C ASN A 124 -11.75 -9.52 14.84
N ASN A 125 -10.69 -9.12 15.56
CA ASN A 125 -10.79 -8.15 16.64
C ASN A 125 -11.08 -6.75 16.08
N GLN A 126 -12.29 -6.25 16.34
CA GLN A 126 -12.77 -4.98 15.79
C GLN A 126 -11.92 -3.78 16.23
N THR A 127 -11.33 -3.81 17.42
CA THR A 127 -10.51 -2.70 17.93
C THR A 127 -9.15 -2.59 17.24
N GLU A 128 -8.67 -3.70 16.67
CA GLU A 128 -7.36 -3.81 16.03
C GLU A 128 -7.43 -3.69 14.51
N TRP A 129 -8.57 -3.32 13.93
CA TRP A 129 -8.78 -3.24 12.48
C TRP A 129 -7.66 -2.49 11.71
N ILE A 130 -7.00 -1.55 12.37
CA ILE A 130 -5.90 -0.74 11.83
C ILE A 130 -4.62 -1.55 11.53
N THR A 131 -4.43 -2.71 12.16
CA THR A 131 -3.32 -3.64 11.90
C THR A 131 -3.53 -4.45 10.62
N GLY A 132 -4.73 -4.42 10.04
CA GLY A 132 -5.02 -5.07 8.77
C GLY A 132 -4.19 -4.51 7.60
N CYS A 133 -4.12 -5.27 6.53
CA CYS A 133 -3.31 -4.95 5.36
C CYS A 133 -4.10 -5.07 4.05
N CYS A 134 -3.60 -4.43 3.00
CA CYS A 134 -4.14 -4.53 1.66
C CYS A 134 -2.98 -4.62 0.66
N ASP A 135 -3.14 -5.43 -0.36
CA ASP A 135 -2.17 -5.60 -1.46
C ASP A 135 -2.29 -4.51 -2.56
N CYS A 136 -3.17 -3.52 -2.38
CA CYS A 136 -3.36 -2.48 -3.39
C CYS A 136 -2.13 -1.54 -3.48
N PRO A 137 -1.63 -1.23 -4.70
CA PRO A 137 -0.41 -0.46 -4.90
C PRO A 137 -0.56 1.06 -4.69
N ASP A 138 -1.76 1.54 -4.40
CA ASP A 138 -1.93 2.93 -3.98
C ASP A 138 -1.51 3.04 -2.52
N PHE A 139 -0.57 3.94 -2.27
CA PHE A 139 0.02 4.35 -0.99
C PHE A 139 -0.98 4.87 0.07
N TYR A 140 -2.24 4.41 0.04
CA TYR A 140 -3.32 4.72 0.97
C TYR A 140 -4.16 3.48 1.29
N ARG A 141 -4.41 3.33 2.60
CA ARG A 141 -5.29 2.35 3.24
C ARG A 141 -6.78 2.54 2.92
N LYS A 142 -7.14 3.03 1.72
CA LYS A 142 -8.52 3.37 1.33
C LYS A 142 -9.46 2.18 1.49
N HIS A 143 -9.02 1.01 1.05
CA HIS A 143 -9.80 -0.23 1.14
C HIS A 143 -9.92 -0.71 2.59
N LEU A 144 -8.83 -0.66 3.36
CA LEU A 144 -8.82 -1.04 4.78
C LEU A 144 -9.78 -0.17 5.60
N ILE A 145 -9.61 1.16 5.54
CA ILE A 145 -10.43 2.14 6.26
C ILE A 145 -11.88 2.05 5.78
N GLY A 146 -12.09 2.02 4.47
CA GLY A 146 -13.42 1.97 3.90
C GLY A 146 -14.17 0.67 4.25
N LEU A 147 -13.46 -0.46 4.30
CA LEU A 147 -14.02 -1.74 4.72
C LEU A 147 -14.37 -1.74 6.21
N ALA A 148 -13.47 -1.22 7.06
CA ALA A 148 -13.75 -1.07 8.50
C ALA A 148 -14.98 -0.17 8.76
N ILE A 149 -15.18 0.89 7.96
CA ILE A 149 -16.38 1.74 8.02
C ILE A 149 -17.63 0.96 7.60
N ARG A 150 -17.59 0.18 6.51
CA ARG A 150 -18.73 -0.63 6.05
C ARG A 150 -19.13 -1.72 7.03
N LEU A 151 -18.14 -2.36 7.65
CA LEU A 151 -18.32 -3.37 8.69
C LEU A 151 -18.68 -2.77 10.06
N LYS A 152 -18.75 -1.44 10.16
CA LYS A 152 -19.06 -0.68 11.39
C LYS A 152 -18.05 -0.88 12.53
N TYR A 153 -16.81 -1.26 12.23
CA TYR A 153 -15.74 -1.37 13.23
C TYR A 153 -15.25 0.00 13.70
N VAL A 154 -15.42 1.02 12.86
CA VAL A 154 -15.01 2.39 13.19
C VAL A 154 -15.98 3.42 12.63
N THR A 155 -16.15 4.51 13.37
CA THR A 155 -16.91 5.67 12.94
C THR A 155 -15.95 6.72 12.36
N PRO A 156 -16.16 7.17 11.10
CA PRO A 156 -15.29 8.18 10.52
C PRO A 156 -15.53 9.54 11.19
N PRO A 157 -14.49 10.39 11.32
CA PRO A 157 -14.60 11.70 11.92
C PRO A 157 -15.58 12.59 11.14
N LEU A 158 -16.26 13.51 11.83
CA LEU A 158 -17.26 14.41 11.23
C LEU A 158 -16.70 15.22 10.05
N GLU A 159 -15.44 15.67 10.17
CA GLU A 159 -14.73 16.40 9.11
C GLU A 159 -14.48 15.58 7.84
N ALA A 160 -14.40 14.25 7.95
CA ALA A 160 -14.31 13.38 6.77
C ALA A 160 -15.67 13.23 6.08
N LYS A 161 -16.77 13.26 6.86
CA LYS A 161 -18.15 13.16 6.36
C LYS A 161 -18.65 14.43 5.69
N SER A 162 -18.19 15.60 6.15
CA SER A 162 -18.59 16.90 5.59
C SER A 162 -18.08 17.15 4.18
N GLN A 163 -17.11 16.36 3.71
CA GLN A 163 -16.61 16.45 2.34
C GLN A 163 -17.63 15.85 1.37
N PRO A 164 -18.09 16.60 0.35
CA PRO A 164 -19.00 16.07 -0.66
C PRO A 164 -18.41 14.87 -1.41
N LEU A 165 -19.26 13.88 -1.73
CA LEU A 165 -18.86 12.67 -2.44
C LEU A 165 -18.32 13.01 -3.84
N GLY A 166 -17.22 12.37 -4.23
CA GLY A 166 -16.58 12.58 -5.54
C GLY A 166 -15.66 13.80 -5.60
N LEU A 167 -15.64 14.68 -4.59
CA LEU A 167 -14.76 15.85 -4.55
C LEU A 167 -13.50 15.56 -3.72
N LYS A 168 -12.34 15.82 -4.33
CA LYS A 168 -11.05 15.78 -3.62
C LYS A 168 -10.96 16.94 -2.63
N ARG A 169 -10.34 16.73 -1.47
CA ARG A 169 -10.01 17.83 -0.56
C ARG A 169 -9.09 18.82 -1.28
N LYS A 170 -9.29 20.13 -1.02
CA LYS A 170 -8.42 21.17 -1.54
C LYS A 170 -6.99 20.82 -1.15
N ARG A 171 -6.09 20.74 -2.15
CA ARG A 171 -4.68 20.46 -1.88
C ARG A 171 -4.14 21.60 -1.03
N VAL A 172 -3.79 21.30 0.21
CA VAL A 172 -3.01 22.22 1.04
C VAL A 172 -1.60 22.23 0.47
N ARG A 173 -0.88 23.34 0.69
CA ARG A 173 0.56 23.39 0.45
C ARG A 173 1.20 22.14 1.05
N PRO A 174 2.02 21.38 0.30
CA PRO A 174 2.72 20.22 0.84
C PRO A 174 3.40 20.62 2.14
N THR A 175 3.06 19.93 3.22
CA THR A 175 3.80 20.05 4.47
C THR A 175 5.26 19.72 4.18
N LYS A 176 6.18 20.44 4.83
CA LYS A 176 7.60 20.07 4.75
C LYS A 176 7.72 18.59 5.11
N ALA A 177 8.55 17.87 4.37
CA ALA A 177 8.82 16.46 4.65
C ALA A 177 9.12 16.30 6.15
N ARG A 178 8.30 15.51 6.84
CA ARG A 178 8.57 15.15 8.23
C ARG A 178 9.68 14.10 8.20
N ALA A 179 10.63 14.21 9.12
CA ALA A 179 11.61 13.14 9.29
C ALA A 179 10.87 11.83 9.55
N ALA A 180 11.25 10.77 8.83
CA ALA A 180 10.74 9.43 9.09
C ALA A 180 11.12 8.97 10.51
N LEU A 181 12.22 9.50 11.03
CA LEU A 181 12.69 9.41 12.39
C LEU A 181 11.87 10.28 13.35
N ILE A 182 11.38 9.64 14.42
CA ILE A 182 10.96 10.35 15.62
C ILE A 182 12.21 10.55 16.47
N ILE A 183 12.86 11.71 16.35
CA ILE A 183 13.89 12.12 17.31
C ILE A 183 13.13 12.64 18.54
N GLN A 184 13.19 11.89 19.64
CA GLN A 184 12.80 12.38 20.96
C GLN A 184 13.99 13.07 21.63
#